data_AF-A0AAV3SZV9-F1
#
_entry.id   AF-A0AAV3SZV9-F1
#
_cell.length_a   1.000
_cell.length_b   1.000
_cell.length_c   1.000
_cell.angle_alpha   90.00
_cell.angle_beta   90.00
_cell.angle_gamma   90.00
#
_symmetry.space_group_name_H-M   'P 1'
#
loop_
_entity.id
_entity.type
_entity.pdbx_description
1 polymer ?
#
loop_
_entity_poly.entity_id
_entity_poly.type
_entity_poly.pdbx_seq_one_letter_code
_entity_poly.pdbx_strand_id
1 'polypeptide(L)'
;MCAGVPDSGMATNRQSGSGSPVPSALPVSAAIGAAAYVLNYVLVYAFMLVDGVESSGDIPGWQVAGWVFYNAHNVEVAVSVGGESASGNYLESAAAGGLTDAISALTSTVPKLVYYVVPALVLVLAGFLAARRVRATLSGAQAAGVGAGIAGGYLVLAVAGVFVFEYTVSALGTTAALAPELSAAVLLAGLVYPLVFGAIGGVIDSI
;
A
#
# COMPACT_ATOMS: atom_id res chain seq x y z
N MET A 1 -62.70 6.72 -45.39
CA MET A 1 -61.35 6.23 -45.72
C MET A 1 -60.46 6.54 -44.54
N CYS A 2 -60.08 5.50 -43.81
CA CYS A 2 -59.18 5.57 -42.65
C CYS A 2 -57.71 5.62 -43.09
N ALA A 3 -56.87 6.04 -42.14
CA ALA A 3 -55.44 5.80 -41.97
C ALA A 3 -54.53 7.03 -42.13
N GLY A 4 -54.35 7.75 -41.03
CA GLY A 4 -53.17 8.56 -40.75
C GLY A 4 -52.31 7.83 -39.72
N VAL A 5 -51.09 7.48 -40.12
CA VAL A 5 -50.09 6.69 -39.38
C VAL A 5 -49.70 7.37 -38.06
N PRO A 6 -49.63 6.66 -36.92
CA PRO A 6 -49.06 7.21 -35.69
C PRO A 6 -47.53 7.22 -35.78
N ASP A 7 -46.95 8.40 -35.55
CA ASP A 7 -45.51 8.60 -35.39
C ASP A 7 -44.97 7.67 -34.29
N SER A 8 -44.20 6.69 -34.71
CA SER A 8 -43.45 5.81 -33.80
C SER A 8 -42.18 6.56 -33.38
N GLY A 9 -42.36 7.55 -32.52
CA GLY A 9 -41.28 8.17 -31.76
C GLY A 9 -40.67 7.13 -30.85
N MET A 10 -39.71 6.37 -31.38
CA MET A 10 -38.84 5.48 -30.62
C MET A 10 -37.95 6.36 -29.75
N ALA A 11 -38.48 6.79 -28.61
CA ALA A 11 -37.71 7.30 -27.50
C ALA A 11 -36.72 6.21 -27.14
N THR A 12 -35.47 6.36 -27.61
CA THR A 12 -34.35 5.57 -27.11
C THR A 12 -34.24 5.89 -25.64
N ASN A 13 -34.88 5.06 -24.83
CA ASN A 13 -34.70 4.99 -23.40
C ASN A 13 -33.28 4.46 -23.17
N ARG A 14 -32.27 5.31 -23.41
CA ARG A 14 -30.98 5.15 -22.76
C ARG A 14 -31.28 5.37 -21.29
N GLN A 15 -31.58 4.28 -20.60
CA GLN A 15 -31.37 4.19 -19.17
C GLN A 15 -29.93 4.61 -18.92
N SER A 16 -29.73 5.91 -18.65
CA SER A 16 -28.50 6.38 -18.04
C SER A 16 -28.49 5.69 -16.69
N GLY A 17 -27.68 4.65 -16.53
CA GLY A 17 -27.39 4.09 -15.24
C GLY A 17 -26.87 5.24 -14.38
N SER A 18 -27.72 5.77 -13.51
CA SER A 18 -27.46 6.88 -12.59
C SER A 18 -26.56 6.43 -11.43
N GLY A 19 -25.61 5.55 -11.70
CA GLY A 19 -24.57 5.19 -10.76
C GLY A 19 -23.47 6.23 -10.86
N SER A 20 -23.18 6.92 -9.75
CA SER A 20 -21.97 7.72 -9.65
C SER A 20 -20.76 6.86 -10.06
N PRO A 21 -19.80 7.36 -10.88
CA PRO A 21 -18.66 6.56 -11.35
C PRO A 21 -17.76 5.99 -10.25
N VAL A 22 -17.83 6.56 -9.03
CA VAL A 22 -16.95 6.19 -7.91
C VAL A 22 -17.34 4.83 -7.30
N PRO A 23 -18.57 4.57 -6.83
CA PRO A 23 -18.97 3.26 -6.30
C PRO A 23 -18.70 2.07 -7.22
N SER A 24 -18.90 2.23 -8.54
CA SER A 24 -18.70 1.14 -9.51
C SER A 24 -17.23 0.83 -9.76
N ALA A 25 -16.33 1.78 -9.50
CA ALA A 25 -14.90 1.60 -9.66
C ALA A 25 -14.22 0.93 -8.45
N LEU A 26 -14.87 0.93 -7.27
CA LEU A 26 -14.26 0.47 -6.02
C LEU A 26 -13.66 -0.95 -6.07
N PRO A 27 -14.31 -1.98 -6.65
CA PRO A 27 -13.72 -3.32 -6.68
C PRO A 27 -12.42 -3.37 -7.51
N VAL A 28 -12.37 -2.62 -8.62
CA VAL A 28 -11.18 -2.55 -9.48
C VAL A 28 -10.08 -1.75 -8.81
N SER A 29 -10.40 -0.60 -8.21
CA SER A 29 -9.43 0.19 -7.44
C SER A 29 -8.84 -0.64 -6.30
N ALA A 30 -9.66 -1.36 -5.54
CA ALA A 30 -9.18 -2.23 -4.46
C ALA A 30 -8.23 -3.32 -4.97
N ALA A 31 -8.56 -3.99 -6.09
CA ALA A 31 -7.67 -4.98 -6.69
C ALA A 31 -6.32 -4.38 -7.14
N ILE A 32 -6.34 -3.18 -7.71
CA ILE A 32 -5.12 -2.43 -8.07
C ILE A 32 -4.31 -2.06 -6.82
N GLY A 33 -4.97 -1.65 -5.74
CA GLY A 33 -4.32 -1.36 -4.46
C GLY A 33 -3.66 -2.57 -3.83
N ALA A 34 -4.33 -3.74 -3.86
CA ALA A 34 -3.74 -4.98 -3.41
C ALA A 34 -2.49 -5.36 -4.24
N ALA A 35 -2.55 -5.20 -5.56
CA ALA A 35 -1.40 -5.43 -6.44
C ALA A 35 -0.25 -4.44 -6.13
N ALA A 36 -0.57 -3.17 -5.85
CA ALA A 36 0.41 -2.14 -5.49
C ALA A 36 1.13 -2.46 -4.17
N TYR A 37 0.41 -3.00 -3.17
CA TYR A 37 1.02 -3.47 -1.93
C TYR A 37 2.08 -4.54 -2.18
N VAL A 38 1.72 -5.58 -2.95
CA VAL A 38 2.63 -6.67 -3.28
C VAL A 38 3.83 -6.16 -4.09
N LEU A 39 3.60 -5.28 -5.06
CA LEU A 39 4.66 -4.68 -5.86
C LEU A 39 5.64 -3.87 -5.00
N ASN A 40 5.13 -3.05 -4.07
CA ASN A 40 5.98 -2.26 -3.17
C ASN A 40 6.83 -3.15 -2.27
N TYR A 41 6.23 -4.19 -1.68
CA TYR A 41 6.99 -5.16 -0.89
C TYR A 41 8.12 -5.80 -1.71
N VAL A 42 7.81 -6.26 -2.94
CA VAL A 42 8.82 -6.86 -3.83
C VAL A 42 9.93 -5.88 -4.19
N LEU A 43 9.61 -4.61 -4.47
CA LEU A 43 10.61 -3.60 -4.78
C LEU A 43 11.51 -3.29 -3.59
N VAL A 44 10.94 -3.13 -2.40
CA VAL A 44 11.72 -2.91 -1.17
C VAL A 44 12.62 -4.11 -0.88
N TYR A 45 12.11 -5.33 -1.07
CA TYR A 45 12.93 -6.53 -0.92
C TYR A 45 14.07 -6.56 -1.95
N ALA A 46 13.80 -6.22 -3.22
CA ALA A 46 14.83 -6.14 -4.23
C ALA A 46 15.92 -5.10 -3.89
N PHE A 47 15.54 -3.94 -3.34
CA PHE A 47 16.52 -2.94 -2.87
C PHE A 47 17.39 -3.49 -1.74
N MET A 48 16.78 -4.16 -0.78
CA MET A 48 17.48 -4.82 0.32
C MET A 48 18.49 -5.87 -0.17
N LEU A 49 18.14 -6.65 -1.19
CA LEU A 49 19.06 -7.60 -1.83
C LEU A 49 20.20 -6.90 -2.58
N VAL A 50 19.94 -5.76 -3.22
CA VAL A 50 20.98 -4.93 -3.87
C VAL A 50 21.95 -4.36 -2.84
N ASP A 51 21.47 -4.03 -1.65
CA ASP A 51 22.28 -3.60 -0.51
C ASP A 51 23.02 -4.76 0.19
N GLY A 52 22.84 -6.01 -0.29
CA GLY A 52 23.52 -7.19 0.24
C GLY A 52 22.92 -7.73 1.54
N VAL A 53 21.68 -7.35 1.87
CA VAL A 53 20.97 -7.85 3.05
C VAL A 53 20.06 -8.99 2.62
N GLU A 54 20.38 -10.22 3.03
CA GLU A 54 19.61 -11.44 2.67
C GLU A 54 18.90 -12.08 3.88
N SER A 55 19.32 -11.74 5.09
CA SER A 55 18.77 -12.19 6.38
C SER A 55 19.30 -11.29 7.50
N SER A 56 18.82 -11.46 8.73
CA SER A 56 19.45 -10.84 9.91
C SER A 56 19.62 -11.85 11.03
N GLY A 57 20.81 -12.44 11.14
CA GLY A 57 21.04 -13.60 12.01
C GLY A 57 20.13 -14.76 11.58
N ASP A 58 19.33 -15.27 12.51
CA ASP A 58 18.37 -16.35 12.27
C ASP A 58 17.04 -15.87 11.65
N ILE A 59 16.90 -14.57 11.38
CA ILE A 59 15.68 -13.97 10.87
C ILE A 59 15.69 -14.03 9.33
N PRO A 60 14.72 -14.70 8.71
CA PRO A 60 14.59 -14.74 7.26
C PRO A 60 14.52 -13.35 6.63
N GLY A 61 15.25 -13.13 5.53
CA GLY A 61 15.30 -11.82 4.88
C GLY A 61 13.95 -11.29 4.41
N TRP A 62 13.01 -12.16 4.05
CA TRP A 62 11.67 -11.75 3.63
C TRP A 62 10.87 -11.09 4.77
N GLN A 63 11.11 -11.46 6.04
CA GLN A 63 10.49 -10.79 7.19
C GLN A 63 11.14 -9.43 7.45
N VAL A 64 12.48 -9.37 7.38
CA VAL A 64 13.23 -8.11 7.47
C VAL A 64 12.80 -7.14 6.35
N ALA A 65 12.63 -7.63 5.12
CA ALA A 65 12.12 -6.84 4.01
C ALA A 65 10.71 -6.30 4.27
N GLY A 66 9.85 -7.13 4.89
CA GLY A 66 8.53 -6.70 5.37
C GLY A 66 8.65 -5.51 6.32
N TRP A 67 9.50 -5.61 7.33
CA TRP A 67 9.74 -4.52 8.29
C TRP A 67 10.27 -3.25 7.63
N VAL A 68 11.24 -3.35 6.72
CA VAL A 68 11.75 -2.20 5.95
C VAL A 68 10.66 -1.58 5.08
N PHE A 69 9.77 -2.40 4.52
CA PHE A 69 8.62 -1.93 3.74
C PHE A 69 7.61 -1.15 4.60
N TYR A 70 7.34 -1.58 5.83
CA TYR A 70 6.53 -0.80 6.78
C TYR A 70 7.24 0.50 7.22
N ASN A 71 8.55 0.44 7.44
CA ASN A 71 9.36 1.63 7.77
C ASN A 71 9.35 2.69 6.65
N ALA A 72 9.27 2.28 5.38
CA ALA A 72 9.07 3.19 4.25
C ALA A 72 7.73 3.96 4.31
N HIS A 73 6.76 3.44 5.07
CA HIS A 73 5.49 4.08 5.39
C HIS A 73 5.49 4.81 6.75
N ASN A 74 6.69 4.99 7.35
CA ASN A 74 6.88 5.51 8.70
C ASN A 74 6.18 4.67 9.79
N VAL A 75 6.03 3.37 9.58
CA VAL A 75 5.51 2.44 10.58
C VAL A 75 6.69 1.74 11.24
N GLU A 76 6.89 2.01 12.53
CA GLU A 76 7.95 1.40 13.31
C GLU A 76 7.69 -0.09 13.57
N VAL A 77 8.76 -0.84 13.77
CA VAL A 77 8.71 -2.23 14.24
C VAL A 77 8.77 -2.23 15.76
N ALA A 78 7.76 -2.81 16.38
CA ALA A 78 7.67 -3.00 17.81
C ALA A 78 8.29 -4.33 18.22
N VAL A 79 9.01 -4.29 19.34
CA VAL A 79 9.58 -5.43 20.04
C VAL A 79 8.95 -5.47 21.42
N SER A 80 8.27 -6.57 21.75
CA SER A 80 7.64 -6.76 23.06
C SER A 80 8.33 -7.88 23.84
N VAL A 81 8.83 -7.61 25.04
CA VAL A 81 9.54 -8.55 25.90
C VAL A 81 9.05 -8.40 27.33
N GLY A 82 8.44 -9.46 27.90
CA GLY A 82 8.08 -9.46 29.33
C GLY A 82 7.13 -8.34 29.78
N GLY A 83 6.38 -7.72 28.85
CA GLY A 83 5.48 -6.59 29.12
C GLY A 83 6.10 -5.20 28.88
N GLU A 84 7.40 -5.12 28.58
CA GLU A 84 8.05 -3.91 28.09
C GLU A 84 8.06 -3.91 26.55
N SER A 85 7.85 -2.72 25.96
CA SER A 85 7.84 -2.55 24.51
C SER A 85 8.83 -1.48 24.09
N ALA A 86 9.62 -1.77 23.07
CA ALA A 86 10.45 -0.80 22.34
C ALA A 86 10.03 -0.80 20.88
N SER A 87 10.24 0.29 20.17
CA SER A 87 9.97 0.36 18.73
C SER A 87 11.08 1.09 17.98
N GLY A 88 11.16 0.86 16.68
CA GLY A 88 12.24 1.40 15.88
C GLY A 88 11.99 1.42 14.38
N ASN A 89 12.61 2.37 13.70
CA ASN A 89 12.65 2.44 12.24
C ASN A 89 14.05 2.10 11.72
N TYR A 90 14.16 0.96 11.03
CA TYR A 90 15.41 0.40 10.51
C TYR A 90 16.02 1.23 9.36
N LEU A 91 15.25 2.07 8.66
CA LEU A 91 15.78 3.00 7.66
C LEU A 91 16.43 4.24 8.31
N GLU A 92 16.07 4.55 9.56
CA GLU A 92 16.61 5.70 10.30
C GLU A 92 17.77 5.30 11.22
N SER A 93 17.72 4.10 11.81
CA SER A 93 18.81 3.58 12.63
C SER A 93 18.84 2.05 12.59
N ALA A 94 19.99 1.48 12.23
CA ALA A 94 20.22 0.04 12.29
C ALA A 94 20.15 -0.53 13.71
N ALA A 95 20.34 0.31 14.74
CA ALA A 95 20.18 -0.09 16.14
C ALA A 95 18.72 -0.04 16.62
N ALA A 96 17.82 0.55 15.85
CA ALA A 96 16.41 0.60 16.17
C ALA A 96 15.88 -0.85 16.24
N GLY A 97 15.17 -1.24 17.30
CA GLY A 97 14.63 -2.59 17.45
C GLY A 97 15.63 -3.73 17.67
N GLY A 98 16.93 -3.47 17.85
CA GLY A 98 17.92 -4.46 18.33
C GLY A 98 18.54 -5.39 17.29
N LEU A 99 18.39 -5.14 15.99
CA LEU A 99 18.96 -5.94 14.90
C LEU A 99 20.12 -5.20 14.21
N THR A 100 21.26 -5.09 14.88
CA THR A 100 22.35 -4.20 14.44
C THR A 100 23.14 -4.70 13.24
N ASP A 101 23.31 -6.01 13.09
CA ASP A 101 24.43 -6.53 12.30
C ASP A 101 24.12 -6.62 10.81
N ALA A 102 22.96 -7.16 10.43
CA ALA A 102 22.64 -7.32 8.99
C ALA A 102 21.96 -6.10 8.37
N ILE A 103 21.26 -5.30 9.17
CA ILE A 103 20.60 -4.08 8.72
C ILE A 103 21.63 -2.95 8.51
N SER A 104 22.86 -3.12 9.02
CA SER A 104 23.96 -2.17 8.86
C SER A 104 24.32 -1.87 7.41
N ALA A 105 24.07 -2.81 6.49
CA ALA A 105 24.32 -2.63 5.06
C ALA A 105 23.15 -1.98 4.32
N LEU A 106 21.98 -1.79 4.95
CA LEU A 106 20.89 -1.03 4.34
C LEU A 106 21.38 0.36 3.97
N THR A 107 20.90 0.83 2.83
CA THR A 107 21.21 2.12 2.24
C THR A 107 22.65 2.30 1.78
N SER A 108 23.45 1.22 1.77
CA SER A 108 24.84 1.24 1.31
C SER A 108 24.97 1.48 -0.19
N THR A 109 24.06 0.90 -0.99
CA THR A 109 24.03 1.01 -2.46
C THR A 109 22.78 1.76 -2.92
N VAL A 110 21.61 1.40 -2.40
CA VAL A 110 20.33 2.07 -2.68
C VAL A 110 20.13 3.24 -1.72
N PRO A 111 20.12 4.50 -2.18
CA PRO A 111 20.01 5.64 -1.27
C PRO A 111 18.73 5.57 -0.41
N LYS A 112 18.82 5.93 0.87
CA LYS A 112 17.67 5.94 1.80
C LYS A 112 16.41 6.55 1.20
N LEU A 113 16.55 7.69 0.50
CA LEU A 113 15.42 8.40 -0.11
C LEU A 113 14.62 7.52 -1.10
N VAL A 114 15.28 6.59 -1.80
CA VAL A 114 14.64 5.69 -2.77
C VAL A 114 13.64 4.76 -2.08
N TYR A 115 13.96 4.27 -0.88
CA TYR A 115 13.05 3.43 -0.08
C TYR A 115 11.75 4.14 0.27
N TYR A 116 11.76 5.46 0.46
CA TYR A 116 10.56 6.25 0.76
C TYR A 116 9.80 6.69 -0.51
N VAL A 117 10.54 7.13 -1.54
CA VAL A 117 9.94 7.74 -2.72
C VAL A 117 9.33 6.68 -3.65
N VAL A 118 9.98 5.54 -3.85
CA VAL A 118 9.49 4.52 -4.79
C VAL A 118 8.10 3.98 -4.38
N PRO A 119 7.85 3.59 -3.11
CA PRO A 119 6.52 3.16 -2.71
C PRO A 119 5.43 4.21 -2.93
N ALA A 120 5.75 5.49 -2.67
CA ALA A 120 4.83 6.60 -2.95
C ALA A 120 4.53 6.74 -4.44
N LEU A 121 5.54 6.64 -5.31
CA LEU A 121 5.35 6.71 -6.76
C LEU A 121 4.52 5.54 -7.31
N VAL A 122 4.69 4.33 -6.76
CA VAL A 122 3.86 3.17 -7.12
C VAL A 122 2.40 3.41 -6.74
N LEU A 123 2.13 4.01 -5.57
CA LEU A 123 0.76 4.37 -5.17
C LEU A 123 0.14 5.44 -6.08
N VAL A 124 0.92 6.44 -6.49
CA VAL A 124 0.51 7.43 -7.51
C VAL A 124 0.15 6.73 -8.82
N LEU A 125 1.02 5.84 -9.31
CA LEU A 125 0.76 5.10 -10.55
C LEU A 125 -0.47 4.18 -10.43
N ALA A 126 -0.66 3.55 -9.28
CA ALA A 126 -1.83 2.73 -8.97
C ALA A 126 -3.12 3.55 -9.00
N GLY A 127 -3.14 4.72 -8.37
CA GLY A 127 -4.27 5.65 -8.39
C GLY A 127 -4.59 6.16 -9.80
N PHE A 128 -3.57 6.52 -10.58
CA PHE A 128 -3.68 6.88 -11.99
C PHE A 128 -4.31 5.74 -12.81
N LEU A 129 -3.80 4.51 -12.65
CA LEU A 129 -4.33 3.36 -13.36
C LEU A 129 -5.77 3.05 -12.97
N ALA A 130 -6.14 3.22 -11.70
CA ALA A 130 -7.51 3.04 -11.23
C ALA A 130 -8.47 4.04 -11.91
N ALA A 131 -8.11 5.33 -11.95
CA ALA A 131 -8.90 6.36 -12.64
C ALA A 131 -9.02 6.06 -14.14
N ARG A 132 -7.91 5.71 -14.80
CA ARG A 132 -7.87 5.42 -16.24
C ARG A 132 -8.72 4.22 -16.66
N ARG A 133 -8.98 3.29 -15.74
CA ARG A 133 -9.86 2.13 -16.01
C ARG A 133 -11.33 2.50 -16.02
N VAL A 134 -11.71 3.64 -15.44
CA VAL A 134 -13.07 4.15 -15.50
C VAL A 134 -13.30 4.72 -16.90
N ARG A 135 -14.12 4.04 -17.70
CA ARG A 135 -14.42 4.42 -19.09
C ARG A 135 -15.39 5.61 -19.17
N ALA A 136 -15.10 6.68 -18.46
CA ALA A 136 -15.89 7.90 -18.39
C ALA A 136 -14.99 9.11 -18.14
N THR A 137 -15.43 10.29 -18.58
CA THR A 137 -14.79 11.56 -18.22
C THR A 137 -15.09 11.87 -16.76
N LEU A 138 -14.07 11.82 -15.91
CA LEU A 138 -14.17 12.13 -14.48
C LEU A 138 -13.81 13.60 -14.23
N SER A 139 -14.53 14.26 -13.32
CA SER A 139 -14.03 15.50 -12.74
C SER A 139 -12.81 15.21 -11.85
N GLY A 140 -11.96 16.20 -11.58
CA GLY A 140 -10.79 16.01 -10.72
C GLY A 140 -11.12 15.43 -9.34
N ALA A 141 -12.24 15.83 -8.73
CA ALA A 141 -12.70 15.28 -7.45
C ALA A 141 -13.16 13.81 -7.58
N GLN A 142 -13.82 13.44 -8.68
CA GLN A 142 -14.21 12.05 -8.93
C GLN A 142 -12.99 11.17 -9.20
N ALA A 143 -12.02 11.65 -9.98
CA ALA A 143 -10.79 10.95 -10.27
C ALA A 143 -9.94 10.74 -9.00
N ALA A 144 -9.84 11.77 -8.15
CA ALA A 144 -9.25 11.66 -6.81
C ALA A 144 -9.93 10.56 -5.97
N GLY A 145 -11.26 10.51 -5.96
CA GLY A 145 -12.02 9.48 -5.23
C GLY A 145 -11.78 8.07 -5.75
N VAL A 146 -11.73 7.87 -7.07
CA VAL A 146 -11.41 6.56 -7.69
C VAL A 146 -9.99 6.13 -7.36
N GLY A 147 -9.03 7.05 -7.45
CA GLY A 147 -7.63 6.82 -7.11
C GLY A 147 -7.43 6.50 -5.62
N ALA A 148 -8.10 7.23 -4.72
CA ALA A 148 -8.10 6.94 -3.28
C ALA A 148 -8.72 5.56 -2.96
N GLY A 149 -9.60 5.04 -3.82
CA GLY A 149 -10.21 3.72 -3.68
C GLY A 149 -9.21 2.56 -3.63
N ILE A 150 -7.96 2.76 -4.05
CA ILE A 150 -6.89 1.75 -3.90
C ILE A 150 -6.63 1.41 -2.42
N ALA A 151 -6.91 2.34 -1.50
CA ALA A 151 -6.76 2.12 -0.06
C ALA A 151 -7.57 0.91 0.42
N GLY A 152 -8.70 0.57 -0.20
CA GLY A 152 -9.52 -0.57 0.21
C GLY A 152 -8.74 -1.89 0.17
N GLY A 153 -8.06 -2.20 -0.94
CA GLY A 153 -7.26 -3.42 -1.05
C GLY A 153 -5.90 -3.33 -0.38
N TYR A 154 -5.27 -2.15 -0.42
CA TYR A 154 -3.98 -1.91 0.23
C TYR A 154 -4.09 -2.08 1.76
N LEU A 155 -5.16 -1.56 2.38
CA LEU A 155 -5.42 -1.68 3.81
C LEU A 155 -5.53 -3.14 4.27
N VAL A 156 -6.28 -3.97 3.54
CA VAL A 156 -6.46 -5.38 3.92
C VAL A 156 -5.12 -6.10 3.96
N LEU A 157 -4.28 -5.89 2.95
CA LEU A 157 -2.94 -6.49 2.93
C LEU A 157 -1.98 -5.83 3.93
N ALA A 158 -2.11 -4.52 4.19
CA ALA A 158 -1.34 -3.84 5.23
C ALA A 158 -1.67 -4.32 6.64
N VAL A 159 -2.89 -4.78 6.91
CA VAL A 159 -3.21 -5.44 8.17
C VAL A 159 -2.66 -6.87 8.19
N ALA A 160 -2.88 -7.63 7.13
CA ALA A 160 -2.40 -9.01 7.04
C ALA A 160 -0.86 -9.09 7.14
N GLY A 161 -0.15 -8.14 6.54
CA GLY A 161 1.31 -8.07 6.54
C GLY A 161 1.92 -7.95 7.93
N VAL A 162 1.25 -7.29 8.88
CA VAL A 162 1.72 -7.20 10.27
C VAL A 162 1.95 -8.60 10.85
N PHE A 163 0.99 -9.49 10.64
CA PHE A 163 1.03 -10.86 11.13
C PHE A 163 1.92 -11.77 10.27
N VAL A 164 1.95 -11.54 8.96
CA VAL A 164 2.80 -12.31 8.03
C VAL A 164 4.29 -12.05 8.32
N PHE A 165 4.67 -10.82 8.65
CA PHE A 165 6.05 -10.44 8.93
C PHE A 165 6.41 -10.50 10.41
N GLU A 166 5.53 -10.99 11.28
CA GLU A 166 5.85 -11.18 12.69
C GLU A 166 6.92 -12.27 12.86
N TYR A 167 7.95 -12.00 13.65
CA TYR A 167 8.96 -12.97 14.03
C TYR A 167 9.06 -13.08 15.55
N THR A 168 9.08 -14.30 16.05
CA THR A 168 9.09 -14.58 17.49
C THR A 168 10.36 -15.33 17.88
N VAL A 169 11.06 -14.82 18.88
CA VAL A 169 12.26 -15.43 19.47
C VAL A 169 11.95 -15.81 20.91
N SER A 170 12.29 -17.03 21.29
CA SER A 170 12.22 -17.48 22.68
C SER A 170 13.62 -17.82 23.20
N ALA A 171 14.06 -17.12 24.25
CA ALA A 171 15.35 -17.35 24.89
C ALA A 171 15.20 -17.27 26.42
N LEU A 172 15.85 -18.20 27.13
CA LEU A 172 15.88 -18.24 28.61
C LEU A 172 14.50 -18.09 29.29
N GLY A 173 13.46 -18.69 28.70
CA GLY A 173 12.09 -18.63 29.23
C GLY A 173 11.34 -17.32 28.97
N THR A 174 11.94 -16.39 28.22
CA THR A 174 11.31 -15.14 27.78
C THR A 174 11.05 -15.19 26.28
N THR A 175 9.88 -14.73 25.85
CA THR A 175 9.51 -14.64 24.44
C THR A 175 9.48 -13.17 24.02
N ALA A 176 10.15 -12.86 22.92
CA ALA A 176 10.15 -11.58 22.24
C ALA A 176 9.43 -11.73 20.89
N ALA A 177 8.48 -10.84 20.60
CA ALA A 177 7.82 -10.76 19.30
C ALA A 177 8.22 -9.45 18.61
N LEU A 178 8.59 -9.55 17.33
CA LEU A 178 8.96 -8.44 16.47
C LEU A 178 7.96 -8.34 15.32
N ALA A 179 7.24 -7.23 15.24
CA ALA A 179 6.27 -6.99 14.18
C ALA A 179 6.09 -5.48 13.93
N PRO A 180 5.64 -5.06 12.73
CA PRO A 180 5.19 -3.69 12.52
C PRO A 180 4.10 -3.32 13.54
N GLU A 181 4.13 -2.09 14.06
CA GLU A 181 3.12 -1.63 15.01
C GLU A 181 1.74 -1.56 14.32
N LEU A 182 0.76 -2.30 14.84
CA LEU A 182 -0.51 -2.54 14.16
C LEU A 182 -1.31 -1.25 13.94
N SER A 183 -1.34 -0.34 14.92
CA SER A 183 -2.12 0.89 14.81
C SER A 183 -1.55 1.82 13.73
N ALA A 184 -0.24 1.99 13.68
CA ALA A 184 0.48 2.72 12.65
C ALA A 184 0.41 2.02 11.29
N ALA A 185 0.46 0.69 11.25
CA ALA A 185 0.25 -0.09 10.02
C ALA A 185 -1.13 0.18 9.40
N VAL A 186 -2.19 0.20 10.22
CA VAL A 186 -3.55 0.54 9.76
C VAL A 186 -3.62 2.00 9.30
N LEU A 187 -3.15 2.94 10.13
CA LEU A 187 -3.35 4.37 9.90
C LEU A 187 -2.43 4.92 8.81
N LEU A 188 -1.13 4.68 8.90
CA LEU A 188 -0.14 5.25 7.98
C LEU A 188 -0.07 4.44 6.69
N ALA A 189 0.33 3.16 6.78
CA ALA A 189 0.54 2.32 5.61
C ALA A 189 -0.78 1.95 4.92
N GLY A 190 -1.81 1.60 5.68
CA GLY A 190 -3.10 1.13 5.17
C GLY A 190 -4.04 2.24 4.68
N LEU A 191 -3.98 3.43 5.28
CA LEU A 191 -4.91 4.53 4.98
C LEU A 191 -4.21 5.77 4.42
N VAL A 192 -3.39 6.47 5.22
CA VAL A 192 -2.85 7.79 4.86
C VAL A 192 -2.08 7.75 3.54
N TYR A 193 -1.14 6.81 3.39
CA TYR A 193 -0.34 6.69 2.18
C TYR A 193 -1.18 6.42 0.93
N PRO A 194 -1.95 5.32 0.85
CA PRO A 194 -2.72 5.01 -0.36
C PRO A 194 -3.83 6.03 -0.63
N LEU A 195 -4.43 6.66 0.40
CA LEU A 195 -5.42 7.72 0.17
C LEU A 195 -4.79 8.95 -0.46
N VAL A 196 -3.66 9.44 0.07
CA VAL A 196 -3.00 10.66 -0.42
C VAL A 196 -2.40 10.42 -1.80
N PHE A 197 -1.52 9.43 -1.93
CA PHE A 197 -0.81 9.19 -3.19
C PHE A 197 -1.73 8.61 -4.27
N GLY A 198 -2.69 7.76 -3.89
CA GLY A 198 -3.71 7.27 -4.82
C GLY A 198 -4.60 8.39 -5.34
N ALA A 199 -5.03 9.32 -4.48
CA ALA A 199 -5.81 10.49 -4.92
C ALA A 199 -5.02 11.39 -5.88
N ILE A 200 -3.74 11.66 -5.59
CA ILE A 200 -2.85 12.42 -6.49
C ILE A 200 -2.79 11.74 -7.86
N GLY A 201 -2.56 10.43 -7.89
CA GLY A 201 -2.55 9.64 -9.12
C GLY A 201 -3.84 9.78 -9.93
N GLY A 202 -4.99 9.69 -9.24
CA GLY A 202 -6.29 9.89 -9.87
C GLY A 202 -6.45 11.28 -10.48
N VAL A 203 -6.06 12.35 -9.78
CA VAL A 203 -6.12 13.72 -10.30
C VAL A 203 -5.26 13.89 -11.55
N ILE A 204 -4.06 13.28 -11.58
CA ILE A 204 -3.17 13.35 -12.76
C ILE A 204 -3.84 12.80 -14.02
N ASP A 205 -4.69 11.76 -13.92
CA ASP A 205 -5.42 11.22 -15.07
C ASP A 205 -6.54 12.15 -15.58
N SER A 206 -6.97 13.11 -14.76
CA SER A 206 -8.09 14.03 -15.08
C SER A 206 -7.69 15.34 -15.76
N ILE A 207 -6.38 15.59 -15.93
CA ILE A 207 -5.80 16.79 -16.53
C ILE A 207 -5.34 16.47 -17.96
#